data_AF-A0A4V6DVG1-F1
#
_entry.id   AF-A0A4V6DVG1-F1
#
_cell.length_a   1.000
_cell.length_b   1.000
_cell.length_c   1.000
_cell.angle_alpha   90.00
_cell.angle_beta   90.00
_cell.angle_gamma   90.00
#
_symmetry.space_group_name_H-M   'P 1'
#
loop_
_entity.id
_entity.type
_entity.pdbx_description
1 polymer ?
#
loop_
_entity_poly.entity_id
_entity_poly.type
_entity_poly.pdbx_seq_one_letter_code
_entity_poly.pdbx_strand_id
1 'polypeptide(L)'
;MFKKLFSVATLGALLASSAFGDDFLAKVSNGTLSDNSAGVKVLNLNEMKDVKGGLSIRQAYHSAYVNSYGQRLNYTEYWQVLPDAYEEKIGAIKVLDTDKYSTTDYQSFKWFTSLDPKNEIVTIMGTYDFKTQLVYAQFIIYNTKTKTHRTVGNHPLANKIFNATKQMVAYYVYNNRYIPIR
;
A
#
# COMPACT_ATOMS: atom_id res chain seq x y z
N MET A 1 1.12 -44.80 -28.32
CA MET A 1 1.76 -43.48 -28.57
C MET A 1 0.90 -42.27 -28.12
N PHE A 2 -0.42 -42.41 -27.94
CA PHE A 2 -1.32 -41.32 -27.47
C PHE A 2 -1.06 -40.79 -26.04
N LYS A 3 -0.50 -41.60 -25.12
CA LYS A 3 -0.25 -41.16 -23.72
C LYS A 3 0.89 -40.13 -23.58
N LYS A 4 1.85 -40.09 -24.52
CA LYS A 4 2.97 -39.13 -24.48
C LYS A 4 2.60 -37.76 -25.05
N LEU A 5 1.66 -37.72 -25.99
CA LEU A 5 1.19 -36.47 -26.59
C LEU A 5 0.24 -35.70 -25.67
N PHE A 6 -0.54 -36.40 -24.84
CA PHE A 6 -1.44 -35.78 -23.86
C PHE A 6 -0.67 -35.01 -22.77
N SER A 7 0.53 -35.48 -22.40
CA SER A 7 1.35 -34.85 -21.35
C SER A 7 2.01 -33.54 -21.79
N VAL A 8 2.29 -33.37 -23.08
CA VAL A 8 2.89 -32.14 -23.63
C VAL A 8 1.81 -31.09 -23.88
N ALA A 9 0.62 -31.54 -24.33
CA ALA A 9 -0.53 -30.66 -24.54
C ALA A 9 -1.08 -30.09 -23.21
N THR A 10 -1.10 -30.88 -22.13
CA THR A 10 -1.52 -30.39 -20.81
C THR A 10 -0.49 -29.44 -20.19
N LEU A 11 0.82 -29.68 -20.38
CA LEU A 11 1.85 -28.71 -19.97
C LEU A 11 1.73 -27.40 -20.76
N GLY A 12 1.50 -27.47 -22.08
CA GLY A 12 1.30 -26.28 -22.91
C GLY A 12 0.07 -25.47 -22.51
N ALA A 13 -1.04 -26.13 -22.16
CA ALA A 13 -2.25 -25.49 -21.66
C ALA A 13 -2.07 -24.87 -20.25
N LEU A 14 -1.28 -25.50 -19.38
CA LEU A 14 -0.93 -24.95 -18.06
C LEU A 14 -0.06 -23.68 -18.19
N LEU A 15 0.92 -23.69 -19.09
CA LEU A 15 1.82 -22.56 -19.34
C LEU A 15 1.13 -21.39 -20.05
N ALA A 16 0.07 -21.65 -20.82
CA ALA A 16 -0.74 -20.62 -21.48
C ALA A 16 -1.74 -19.93 -20.53
N SER A 17 -1.95 -20.47 -19.33
CA SER A 17 -2.77 -19.81 -18.31
C SER A 17 -1.95 -18.73 -17.61
N SER A 18 -2.07 -17.50 -18.11
CA SER A 18 -1.40 -16.27 -17.64
C SER A 18 -1.64 -15.91 -16.17
N ALA A 19 -2.39 -16.72 -15.42
CA ALA A 19 -2.66 -16.55 -13.99
C ALA A 19 -1.62 -17.22 -13.07
N PHE A 20 -0.72 -18.06 -13.61
CA PHE A 20 0.32 -18.76 -12.83
C PHE A 20 1.76 -18.37 -13.20
N GLY A 21 1.95 -17.46 -14.17
CA GLY A 21 3.26 -17.10 -14.70
C GLY A 21 4.17 -16.44 -13.67
N ASP A 22 3.65 -15.48 -12.92
CA ASP A 22 4.46 -14.69 -11.98
C ASP A 22 4.99 -15.53 -10.81
N ASP A 23 4.16 -16.42 -10.25
CA ASP A 23 4.52 -17.22 -9.07
C ASP A 23 5.34 -18.48 -9.45
N PHE A 24 5.16 -19.02 -10.66
CA PHE A 24 5.92 -20.18 -11.14
C PHE A 24 7.33 -19.79 -11.59
N LEU A 25 7.48 -18.66 -12.29
CA LEU A 25 8.78 -18.15 -12.69
C LEU A 25 9.63 -17.70 -11.49
N ALA A 26 9.00 -17.14 -10.45
CA ALA A 26 9.68 -16.84 -9.17
C ALA A 26 10.19 -18.12 -8.47
N LYS A 27 9.41 -19.21 -8.49
CA LYS A 27 9.80 -20.51 -7.93
C LYS A 27 10.89 -21.24 -8.72
N VAL A 28 10.83 -21.20 -10.06
CA VAL A 28 11.83 -21.88 -10.92
C VAL A 28 13.17 -21.13 -10.94
N SER A 29 13.15 -19.81 -10.74
CA SER A 29 14.37 -18.99 -10.71
C SER A 29 15.03 -18.88 -9.32
N ASN A 30 14.56 -19.60 -8.29
CA ASN A 30 14.98 -19.38 -6.90
C ASN A 30 14.93 -17.89 -6.50
N GLY A 31 13.92 -17.15 -6.97
CA GLY A 31 13.79 -15.70 -6.73
C GLY A 31 14.69 -14.82 -7.60
N THR A 32 15.53 -15.37 -8.49
CA THR A 32 16.49 -14.58 -9.28
C THR A 32 15.80 -13.72 -10.37
N LEU A 33 14.59 -14.09 -10.82
CA LEU A 33 13.83 -13.27 -11.78
C LEU A 33 13.04 -12.13 -11.10
N SER A 34 13.01 -12.03 -9.77
CA SER A 34 12.21 -11.02 -9.05
C SER A 34 12.95 -9.76 -8.60
N ASP A 35 14.27 -9.69 -8.78
CA ASP A 35 15.02 -8.58 -8.18
C ASP A 35 14.84 -7.25 -8.93
N ASN A 36 14.26 -7.24 -10.13
CA ASN A 36 13.88 -6.01 -10.82
C ASN A 36 12.59 -6.23 -11.63
N SER A 37 11.45 -5.87 -11.06
CA SER A 37 10.23 -5.66 -11.84
C SER A 37 10.52 -4.70 -12.99
N ALA A 38 10.00 -4.96 -14.19
CA ALA A 38 10.20 -4.09 -15.35
C ALA A 38 9.75 -2.65 -15.01
N GLY A 39 10.71 -1.72 -14.94
CA GLY A 39 10.47 -0.33 -14.56
C GLY A 39 10.95 0.08 -13.16
N VAL A 40 11.38 -0.87 -12.31
CA VAL A 40 11.94 -0.57 -10.98
C VAL A 40 13.46 -0.45 -11.06
N LYS A 41 13.99 0.73 -10.76
CA LYS A 41 15.43 0.97 -10.66
C LYS A 41 15.88 0.79 -9.21
N VAL A 42 16.73 -0.20 -8.96
CA VAL A 42 17.49 -0.30 -7.71
C VAL A 42 18.56 0.79 -7.70
N LEU A 43 18.53 1.65 -6.68
CA LEU A 43 19.49 2.75 -6.53
C LEU A 43 20.78 2.25 -5.87
N ASN A 44 21.92 2.70 -6.37
CA ASN A 44 23.19 2.50 -5.68
C ASN A 44 23.37 3.48 -4.49
N LEU A 45 24.37 3.24 -3.63
CA LEU A 45 24.62 4.04 -2.42
C LEU A 45 24.79 5.54 -2.68
N ASN A 46 25.32 5.94 -3.83
CA ASN A 46 25.46 7.35 -4.18
C ASN A 46 24.12 7.93 -4.65
N GLU A 47 23.38 7.19 -5.48
CA GLU A 47 22.05 7.58 -5.94
C GLU A 47 21.04 7.68 -4.79
N MET A 48 21.13 6.81 -3.78
CA MET A 48 20.30 6.89 -2.57
C MET A 48 20.53 8.19 -1.78
N LYS A 49 21.77 8.70 -1.75
CA LYS A 49 22.09 9.98 -1.07
C LYS A 49 21.51 11.19 -1.80
N ASP A 50 21.30 11.04 -3.10
CA ASP A 50 20.74 12.09 -3.94
C ASP A 50 19.20 12.10 -3.96
N VAL A 51 18.55 11.07 -3.39
CA VAL A 51 17.10 11.06 -3.20
C VAL A 51 16.73 12.11 -2.15
N LYS A 52 16.08 13.18 -2.61
CA LYS A 52 15.55 14.25 -1.75
C LYS A 52 14.03 14.20 -1.75
N GLY A 53 13.46 14.21 -0.56
CA GLY A 53 12.03 14.25 -0.33
C GLY A 53 11.32 12.92 -0.55
N GLY A 54 10.02 12.96 -0.33
CA GLY A 54 9.04 11.90 -0.53
C GLY A 54 7.78 12.15 0.30
N LEU A 55 6.88 11.19 0.24
CA LEU A 55 5.84 11.06 1.26
C LEU A 55 6.32 10.04 2.29
N SER A 56 6.45 10.49 3.53
CA SER A 56 6.67 9.63 4.67
C SER A 56 5.36 8.95 5.08
N ILE A 57 5.46 7.68 5.47
CA ILE A 57 4.34 6.90 5.94
C ILE A 57 4.68 6.33 7.30
N ARG A 58 3.83 6.60 8.29
CA ARG A 58 4.03 6.18 9.67
C ARG A 58 2.78 5.51 10.21
N GLN A 59 2.93 4.38 10.89
CA GLN A 59 1.82 3.78 11.62
C GLN A 59 1.37 4.76 12.73
N ALA A 60 0.13 5.22 12.63
CA ALA A 60 -0.46 6.15 13.58
C ALA A 60 -1.11 5.42 14.75
N TYR A 61 -1.94 4.41 14.44
CA TYR A 61 -2.58 3.56 15.43
C TYR A 61 -3.07 2.25 14.81
N HIS A 62 -3.40 1.29 15.66
CA HIS A 62 -4.08 0.06 15.28
C HIS A 62 -5.25 -0.21 16.23
N SER A 63 -6.21 -0.99 15.77
CA SER A 63 -7.36 -1.44 16.56
C SER A 63 -7.79 -2.82 16.09
N ALA A 64 -8.56 -3.52 16.91
CA ALA A 64 -9.23 -4.73 16.45
C ALA A 64 -10.61 -4.82 17.08
N TYR A 65 -11.56 -5.35 16.31
CA TYR A 65 -12.89 -5.64 16.81
C TYR A 65 -12.94 -7.06 17.35
N VAL A 66 -13.36 -7.22 18.61
CA VAL A 66 -13.45 -8.50 19.31
C VAL A 66 -14.90 -8.73 19.71
N ASN A 67 -15.44 -9.91 19.46
CA ASN A 67 -16.80 -10.26 19.88
C ASN A 67 -16.86 -10.64 21.37
N SER A 68 -18.08 -10.90 21.88
CA SER A 68 -18.31 -11.31 23.27
C SER A 68 -17.64 -12.64 23.66
N TYR A 69 -17.24 -13.46 22.69
CA TYR A 69 -16.54 -14.72 22.90
C TYR A 69 -15.00 -14.58 22.88
N GLY A 70 -14.48 -13.35 22.79
CA GLY A 70 -13.04 -13.09 22.75
C GLY A 70 -12.40 -13.33 21.38
N GLN A 71 -13.20 -13.57 20.33
CA GLN A 71 -12.68 -13.79 18.99
C GLN A 71 -12.48 -12.46 18.25
N ARG A 72 -11.30 -12.28 17.64
CA ARG A 72 -11.04 -11.15 16.75
C ARG A 72 -11.80 -11.33 15.44
N LEU A 73 -12.60 -10.33 15.09
CA LEU A 73 -13.38 -10.29 13.86
C LEU A 73 -12.65 -9.50 12.77
N ASN A 74 -11.99 -8.41 13.14
CA ASN A 74 -11.11 -7.66 12.24
C ASN A 74 -9.93 -7.06 13.00
N TYR A 75 -8.86 -6.75 12.27
CA TYR A 75 -7.72 -5.97 12.73
C TYR A 75 -7.49 -4.83 11.74
N THR A 76 -7.43 -3.60 12.23
CA THR A 76 -7.27 -2.41 11.39
C THR A 76 -6.05 -1.62 11.82
N GLU A 77 -5.24 -1.20 10.86
CA GLU A 77 -4.16 -0.24 11.05
C GLU A 77 -4.39 1.03 10.24
N TYR A 78 -3.83 2.11 10.76
CA TYR A 78 -3.97 3.43 10.19
C TYR A 78 -2.58 4.01 9.98
N TRP A 79 -2.24 4.22 8.71
CA TRP A 79 -0.94 4.67 8.28
C TRP A 79 -1.03 6.13 7.83
N GLN A 80 -0.50 7.03 8.64
CA GLN A 80 -0.48 8.45 8.35
C GLN A 80 0.49 8.73 7.21
N VAL A 81 0.04 9.53 6.24
CA VAL A 81 0.86 10.03 5.14
C VAL A 81 1.25 11.47 5.42
N LEU A 82 2.52 11.81 5.29
CA LEU A 82 3.07 13.14 5.56
C LEU A 82 4.03 13.55 4.44
N PRO A 83 4.00 14.82 3.99
CA PRO A 83 5.09 15.37 3.19
C PRO A 83 6.34 15.46 4.09
N ASP A 84 7.51 15.15 3.52
CA ASP A 84 8.77 15.43 4.22
C ASP A 84 9.07 16.94 4.20
N ALA A 85 10.04 17.36 5.04
CA ALA A 85 10.44 18.77 5.15
C ALA A 85 10.89 19.39 3.80
N TYR A 86 11.34 18.57 2.85
CA TYR A 86 11.69 19.01 1.51
C TYR A 86 10.45 19.43 0.71
N GLU A 87 9.42 18.60 0.66
CA GLU A 87 8.12 18.83 0.03
C GLU A 87 7.44 20.08 0.60
N GLU A 88 7.48 20.22 1.93
CA GLU A 88 6.94 21.40 2.62
C GLU A 88 7.69 22.68 2.22
N LYS A 89 9.03 22.62 2.12
CA LYS A 89 9.86 23.75 1.73
C LYS A 89 9.60 24.19 0.29
N ILE A 90 9.43 23.25 -0.64
CA ILE A 90 9.21 23.57 -2.06
C ILE A 90 7.74 23.79 -2.41
N GLY A 91 6.81 23.45 -1.51
CA GLY A 91 5.37 23.57 -1.75
C GLY A 91 4.87 22.68 -2.90
N ALA A 92 5.50 21.52 -3.08
CA ALA A 92 5.19 20.57 -4.15
C ALA A 92 5.33 19.13 -3.64
N ILE A 93 4.43 18.24 -4.07
CA ILE A 93 4.52 16.82 -3.72
C ILE A 93 5.20 16.07 -4.83
N LYS A 94 6.24 15.32 -4.47
CA LYS A 94 6.72 14.18 -5.25
C LYS A 94 5.88 12.98 -4.85
N VAL A 95 5.05 12.50 -5.77
CA VAL A 95 4.36 11.23 -5.53
C VAL A 95 5.37 10.11 -5.75
N LEU A 96 5.41 9.15 -4.82
CA LEU A 96 6.15 7.89 -4.93
C LEU A 96 6.07 7.34 -6.36
N ASP A 97 7.23 6.98 -6.92
CA ASP A 97 7.40 6.44 -8.28
C ASP A 97 7.22 7.45 -9.45
N THR A 98 7.32 8.76 -9.17
CA THR A 98 7.36 9.78 -10.24
C THR A 98 8.48 10.81 -10.04
N ASP A 99 9.17 11.17 -11.12
CA ASP A 99 10.19 12.24 -11.12
C ASP A 99 9.61 13.65 -11.21
N LYS A 100 8.28 13.79 -11.12
CA LYS A 100 7.58 15.06 -11.30
C LYS A 100 7.05 15.57 -9.97
N TYR A 101 7.40 16.82 -9.67
CA TYR A 101 6.86 17.58 -8.55
C TYR A 101 5.63 18.37 -9.01
N SER A 102 4.60 18.42 -8.17
CA SER A 102 3.37 19.17 -8.48
C SER A 102 2.94 20.04 -7.29
N THR A 103 2.89 21.35 -7.53
CA THR A 103 2.35 22.33 -6.57
C THR A 103 0.84 22.16 -6.39
N THR A 104 0.13 21.78 -7.46
CA THR A 104 -1.29 21.41 -7.38
C THR A 104 -1.50 20.22 -6.46
N ASP A 105 -0.65 19.20 -6.53
CA ASP A 105 -0.74 18.05 -5.63
C ASP A 105 -0.48 18.49 -4.17
N TYR A 106 0.46 19.40 -3.92
CA TYR A 106 0.65 19.95 -2.56
C TYR A 106 -0.59 20.69 -2.03
N GLN A 107 -1.22 21.53 -2.86
CA GLN A 107 -2.46 22.22 -2.46
C GLN A 107 -3.61 21.24 -2.21
N SER A 108 -3.78 20.23 -3.08
CA SER A 108 -4.75 19.14 -2.86
C SER A 108 -4.50 18.40 -1.55
N PHE A 109 -3.24 18.16 -1.19
CA PHE A 109 -2.90 17.52 0.08
C PHE A 109 -3.27 18.38 1.29
N LYS A 110 -3.01 19.69 1.24
CA LYS A 110 -3.44 20.62 2.30
C LYS A 110 -4.97 20.71 2.38
N TRP A 111 -5.65 20.65 1.23
CA TRP A 111 -7.11 20.65 1.17
C TRP A 111 -7.71 19.40 1.82
N PHE A 112 -7.04 18.25 1.75
CA PHE A 112 -7.55 17.02 2.36
C PHE A 112 -7.81 17.12 3.86
N THR A 113 -7.14 18.00 4.60
CA THR A 113 -7.34 18.17 6.05
C THR A 113 -7.95 19.53 6.40
N SER A 114 -8.59 20.21 5.45
CA SER A 114 -9.04 21.60 5.66
C SER A 114 -10.25 21.74 6.58
N LEU A 115 -11.01 20.66 6.84
CA LEU A 115 -12.22 20.72 7.67
C LEU A 115 -11.88 20.84 9.16
N ASP A 116 -10.86 20.13 9.62
CA ASP A 116 -10.32 20.28 10.97
C ASP A 116 -8.79 20.06 10.96
N PRO A 117 -8.02 21.08 10.53
CA PRO A 117 -6.58 20.94 10.30
C PRO A 117 -5.75 20.53 11.51
N LYS A 118 -6.30 20.67 12.73
CA LYS A 118 -5.62 20.28 13.96
C LYS A 118 -5.76 18.80 14.26
N ASN A 119 -6.84 18.17 13.82
CA ASN A 119 -7.18 16.79 14.19
C ASN A 119 -7.28 15.84 12.99
N GLU A 120 -7.47 16.35 11.77
CA GLU A 120 -7.50 15.56 10.54
C GLU A 120 -6.11 15.23 10.02
N ILE A 121 -5.91 13.97 9.67
CA ILE A 121 -4.68 13.46 9.06
C ILE A 121 -5.00 12.64 7.81
N VAL A 122 -4.18 12.81 6.77
CA VAL A 122 -4.23 11.97 5.56
C VAL A 122 -3.74 10.57 5.93
N THR A 123 -4.56 9.55 5.64
CA THR A 123 -4.34 8.20 6.17
C THR A 123 -4.68 7.12 5.13
N ILE A 124 -3.87 6.06 5.10
CA ILE A 124 -4.24 4.79 4.48
C ILE A 124 -4.69 3.85 5.59
N MET A 125 -5.97 3.51 5.58
CA MET A 125 -6.55 2.51 6.48
C MET A 125 -6.42 1.14 5.84
N GLY A 126 -5.88 0.17 6.56
CA GLY A 126 -5.84 -1.22 6.13
C GLY A 126 -6.51 -2.12 7.15
N THR A 127 -7.38 -3.02 6.70
CA THR A 127 -8.17 -3.90 7.56
C THR A 127 -8.01 -5.36 7.11
N TYR A 128 -7.60 -6.23 8.02
CA TYR A 128 -7.70 -7.68 7.89
C TYR A 128 -9.03 -8.16 8.46
N ASP A 129 -9.81 -8.88 7.66
CA ASP A 129 -11.03 -9.54 8.09
C ASP A 129 -10.74 -11.03 8.40
N PHE A 130 -11.02 -11.46 9.62
CA PHE A 130 -10.71 -12.84 10.05
C PHE A 130 -11.66 -13.89 9.47
N LYS A 131 -12.86 -13.48 9.04
CA LYS A 131 -13.84 -14.38 8.43
C LYS A 131 -13.50 -14.65 6.96
N THR A 132 -13.19 -13.60 6.20
CA THR A 132 -12.87 -13.72 4.77
C THR A 132 -11.38 -13.99 4.51
N GLN A 133 -10.52 -13.73 5.50
CA GLN A 133 -9.05 -13.79 5.38
C GLN A 133 -8.48 -12.84 4.33
N LEU A 134 -9.22 -11.77 4.02
CA LEU A 134 -8.82 -10.75 3.06
C LEU A 134 -8.32 -9.49 3.76
N VAL A 135 -7.40 -8.80 3.10
CA VAL A 135 -6.96 -7.46 3.47
C VAL A 135 -7.61 -6.44 2.55
N TYR A 136 -8.23 -5.44 3.14
CA TYR A 136 -8.79 -4.29 2.46
C TYR A 136 -7.96 -3.06 2.79
N ALA A 137 -7.77 -2.16 1.83
CA ALA A 137 -7.11 -0.89 2.07
C ALA A 137 -7.92 0.25 1.46
N GLN A 138 -7.91 1.41 2.11
CA GLN A 138 -8.63 2.59 1.67
C GLN A 138 -7.86 3.87 2.00
N PHE A 139 -7.90 4.84 1.08
CA PHE A 139 -7.50 6.21 1.37
C PHE A 139 -8.61 6.94 2.12
N ILE A 140 -8.30 7.46 3.30
CA ILE A 140 -9.25 8.15 4.17
C ILE A 140 -8.61 9.40 4.79
N ILE A 141 -9.47 10.30 5.27
CA ILE A 141 -9.08 11.35 6.21
C ILE A 141 -9.57 10.95 7.58
N TYR A 142 -8.64 10.76 8.49
CA TYR A 142 -8.94 10.33 9.85
C TYR A 142 -8.91 11.51 10.79
N ASN A 143 -9.95 11.67 11.61
CA ASN A 143 -10.00 12.65 12.67
C ASN A 143 -9.54 12.02 13.99
N THR A 144 -8.38 12.44 14.46
CA THR A 144 -7.72 11.91 15.66
C THR A 144 -8.45 12.24 16.96
N LYS A 145 -9.28 13.28 16.98
CA LYS A 145 -10.08 13.71 18.14
C LYS A 145 -11.38 12.90 18.25
N THR A 146 -12.15 12.80 17.17
CA THR A 146 -13.45 12.09 17.16
C THR A 146 -13.32 10.59 16.95
N LYS A 147 -12.14 10.12 16.51
CA LYS A 147 -11.89 8.71 16.13
C LYS A 147 -12.76 8.23 14.97
N THR A 148 -13.17 9.15 14.10
CA THR A 148 -13.95 8.87 12.90
C THR A 148 -13.13 9.13 11.65
N HIS A 149 -13.55 8.59 10.52
CA HIS A 149 -12.94 8.87 9.23
C HIS A 149 -13.98 9.26 8.19
N ARG A 150 -13.51 9.95 7.14
CA ARG A 150 -14.28 10.23 5.93
C ARG A 150 -13.48 9.81 4.70
N THR A 151 -14.20 9.45 3.65
CA THR A 151 -13.60 9.14 2.35
C THR A 151 -13.27 10.41 1.60
N VAL A 152 -12.15 10.42 0.90
CA VAL A 152 -11.95 11.36 -0.21
C VAL A 152 -12.58 10.71 -1.44
N GLY A 153 -13.38 11.46 -2.20
CA GLY A 153 -13.94 10.98 -3.46
C GLY A 153 -12.85 10.61 -4.48
N ASN A 154 -13.22 10.42 -5.75
CA ASN A 154 -12.28 10.10 -6.81
C ASN A 154 -11.32 11.27 -7.13
N HIS A 155 -10.32 11.49 -6.28
CA HIS A 155 -9.35 12.57 -6.40
C HIS A 155 -8.03 12.04 -6.97
N PRO A 156 -7.45 12.66 -8.01
CA PRO A 156 -6.24 12.18 -8.67
C PRO A 156 -5.07 11.91 -7.71
N LEU A 157 -4.75 12.87 -6.83
CA LEU A 157 -3.69 12.69 -5.82
C LEU A 157 -3.99 11.55 -4.83
N ALA A 158 -5.22 11.43 -4.34
CA ALA A 158 -5.57 10.36 -3.41
C ALA A 158 -5.36 8.98 -4.06
N ASN A 159 -5.75 8.83 -5.33
CA ASN A 159 -5.53 7.60 -6.09
C ASN A 159 -4.04 7.30 -6.30
N LYS A 160 -3.24 8.33 -6.62
CA LYS A 160 -1.79 8.18 -6.77
C LYS A 160 -1.15 7.68 -5.47
N ILE A 161 -1.43 8.36 -4.36
CA ILE A 161 -0.90 7.96 -3.03
C ILE A 161 -1.38 6.56 -2.67
N PHE A 162 -2.67 6.27 -2.84
CA PHE A 162 -3.22 4.96 -2.52
C PHE A 162 -2.56 3.84 -3.33
N ASN A 163 -2.40 4.01 -4.63
CA ASN A 163 -1.79 2.99 -5.49
C ASN A 163 -0.33 2.74 -5.13
N ALA A 164 0.41 3.77 -4.76
CA ALA A 164 1.81 3.63 -4.35
C ALA A 164 1.99 2.97 -2.98
N THR A 165 0.97 2.97 -2.12
CA THR A 165 1.11 2.60 -0.69
C THR A 165 0.30 1.39 -0.27
N LYS A 166 -0.76 1.04 -1.02
CA LYS A 166 -1.71 -0.04 -0.65
C LYS A 166 -1.04 -1.39 -0.42
N GLN A 167 -0.02 -1.75 -1.19
CA GLN A 167 0.67 -3.04 -1.05
C GLN A 167 1.47 -3.11 0.26
N MET A 168 2.19 -2.03 0.59
CA MET A 168 2.93 -1.92 1.84
C MET A 168 1.99 -2.04 3.05
N VAL A 169 0.88 -1.28 3.03
CA VAL A 169 -0.11 -1.33 4.11
C VAL A 169 -0.73 -2.72 4.21
N ALA A 170 -1.07 -3.35 3.09
CA ALA A 170 -1.63 -4.70 3.10
C ALA A 170 -0.66 -5.73 3.70
N TYR A 171 0.63 -5.63 3.36
CA TYR A 171 1.69 -6.46 3.93
C TYR A 171 1.79 -6.31 5.46
N TYR A 172 1.86 -5.07 5.97
CA TYR A 172 1.98 -4.85 7.41
C TYR A 172 0.73 -5.29 8.18
N VAL A 173 -0.45 -4.93 7.70
CA VAL A 173 -1.73 -5.33 8.31
C VAL A 173 -1.85 -6.85 8.40
N TYR A 174 -1.47 -7.55 7.33
CA TYR A 174 -1.43 -9.01 7.34
C TYR A 174 -0.48 -9.49 8.44
N ASN A 175 0.78 -9.08 8.44
CA ASN A 175 1.77 -9.58 9.40
C ASN A 175 1.44 -9.23 10.87
N ASN A 176 0.80 -8.09 11.10
CA ASN A 176 0.51 -7.57 12.44
C ASN A 176 -0.84 -8.02 13.02
N ARG A 177 -1.68 -8.74 12.26
CA ARG A 177 -3.06 -9.10 12.65
C ARG A 177 -3.20 -9.82 14.01
N TYR A 178 -2.14 -10.46 14.48
CA TYR A 178 -2.11 -11.18 15.77
C TYR A 178 -1.43 -10.40 16.90
N ILE A 179 -0.96 -9.18 16.68
CA ILE A 179 -0.34 -8.35 17.72
C ILE A 179 -1.36 -8.11 18.85
N PRO A 180 -1.00 -8.29 20.13
CA PRO A 180 -1.87 -7.99 21.26
C PRO A 180 -2.35 -6.53 21.23
N ILE A 181 -3.65 -6.31 21.45
CA ILE A 181 -4.19 -4.95 21.60
C ILE A 181 -4.00 -4.60 23.07
N ARG A 182 -3.24 -3.55 23.35
CA ARG A 182 -3.06 -3.00 24.71
C ARG A 182 -4.16 -2.00 25.03
#